data_AF-A0A2E7FZH2-F1
#
_entry.id   AF-A0A2E7FZH2-F1
#
_cell.length_a   1.000
_cell.length_b   1.000
_cell.length_c   1.000
_cell.angle_alpha   90.00
_cell.angle_beta   90.00
_cell.angle_gamma   90.00
#
_symmetry.space_group_name_H-M   'P 1'
#
loop_
_entity.id
_entity.type
_entity.pdbx_description
1 polymer ?
#
loop_
_entity_poly.entity_id
_entity_poly.type
_entity_poly.pdbx_seq_one_letter_code
_entity_poly.pdbx_strand_id
1 'polypeptide(L)'
;ISHPGDLVVGVGISEVGSSTSNRIEVSPAFSEFYEDNGIGEVTKLTENTHGFPDEDSSPDSDHFRAWIQERLTTAFDVADSANAGIVRPTPEENTCRWCNVKEICGLASTVGGDKSWS
;
A
#
# COMPACT_ATOMS: atom_id res chain seq x y z
N ILE A 1 12.57 19.68 -13.27
CA ILE A 1 13.25 19.79 -11.95
C ILE A 1 12.51 18.84 -11.02
N SER A 2 13.14 17.74 -10.58
CA SER A 2 12.58 16.82 -9.59
C SER A 2 12.49 17.53 -8.24
N HIS A 3 11.38 17.38 -7.52
CA HIS A 3 11.29 17.86 -6.15
C HIS A 3 12.25 17.03 -5.27
N PRO A 4 12.90 17.62 -4.25
CA PRO A 4 13.78 16.89 -3.33
C PRO A 4 13.11 15.71 -2.59
N GLY A 5 11.78 15.61 -2.63
CA GLY A 5 10.99 14.49 -2.09
C GLY A 5 10.67 13.37 -3.09
N ASP A 6 11.11 13.47 -4.35
CA ASP A 6 10.80 12.50 -5.41
C ASP A 6 11.71 11.26 -5.33
N LEU A 7 11.58 10.48 -4.26
CA LEU A 7 12.30 9.22 -4.09
C LEU A 7 11.71 8.09 -4.95
N VAL A 8 10.43 8.22 -5.32
CA VAL A 8 9.69 7.25 -6.13
C VAL A 8 9.02 7.99 -7.28
N VAL A 9 9.37 7.60 -8.51
CA VAL A 9 8.90 8.21 -9.77
C VAL A 9 7.92 7.32 -10.54
N GLY A 10 7.74 6.08 -10.07
CA GLY A 10 6.78 5.12 -10.61
C GLY A 10 6.68 3.87 -9.74
N VAL A 11 5.52 3.21 -9.77
CA VAL A 11 5.28 1.92 -9.10
C VAL A 11 4.59 0.98 -10.08
N GLY A 12 5.07 -0.27 -10.12
CA GLY A 12 4.56 -1.28 -11.04
C GLY A 12 4.00 -2.51 -10.33
N ILE A 13 3.02 -3.15 -10.99
CA ILE A 13 2.53 -4.47 -10.64
C ILE A 13 2.63 -5.40 -11.85
N SER A 14 3.12 -6.61 -11.61
CA SER A 14 3.15 -7.67 -12.62
C SER A 14 2.06 -8.69 -12.34
N GLU A 15 1.18 -8.88 -13.32
CA GLU A 15 0.17 -9.93 -13.33
C GLU A 15 0.70 -11.12 -14.11
N VAL A 16 0.76 -12.30 -13.47
CA VAL A 16 1.26 -13.54 -14.06
C VAL A 16 0.11 -14.54 -14.20
N GLY A 17 -0.28 -14.82 -15.45
CA GLY A 17 -1.29 -15.82 -15.80
C GLY A 17 -0.89 -16.62 -17.04
N SER A 18 -1.81 -16.80 -18.00
CA SER A 18 -1.46 -17.36 -19.32
C SER A 18 -0.50 -16.46 -20.12
N SER A 19 -0.42 -15.19 -19.75
CA SER A 19 0.59 -14.24 -20.19
C SER A 19 1.04 -13.40 -18.99
N THR A 20 2.19 -12.75 -19.08
CA THR A 20 2.66 -11.81 -18.07
C THR A 20 2.43 -10.39 -18.56
N SER A 21 1.71 -9.58 -17.78
CA SER A 21 1.55 -8.15 -18.05
C SER A 21 2.16 -7.33 -16.91
N ASN A 22 2.89 -6.28 -17.25
CA ASN A 22 3.46 -5.36 -16.27
C ASN A 22 2.80 -3.99 -16.46
N ARG A 23 2.12 -3.50 -15.41
CA ARG A 23 1.41 -2.21 -15.41
C ARG A 23 2.13 -1.27 -14.47
N ILE A 24 2.34 -0.03 -14.90
CA ILE A 24 3.13 0.94 -14.15
C ILE A 24 2.35 2.24 -14.05
N GLU A 25 2.12 2.69 -12.82
CA GLU A 25 1.63 4.03 -12.52
C GLU A 25 2.83 4.96 -12.33
N VAL A 26 2.81 6.11 -12.99
CA VAL A 26 3.85 7.13 -12.89
C VAL A 26 3.21 8.50 -12.71
N SER A 27 3.95 9.42 -12.09
CA SER A 27 3.52 10.82 -12.06
C SER A 27 3.52 11.41 -13.48
N PRO A 28 2.51 12.21 -13.86
CA PRO A 28 2.47 12.89 -15.17
C PRO A 28 3.72 13.74 -15.45
N ALA A 29 4.41 14.21 -14.40
CA ALA A 29 5.66 14.96 -14.55
C ALA A 29 6.82 14.13 -15.15
N PHE A 30 6.68 12.80 -15.20
CA PHE A 30 7.71 11.89 -15.71
C PHE A 30 7.22 10.98 -16.84
N SER A 31 5.99 11.12 -17.33
CA SER A 31 5.40 10.20 -18.31
C SER A 31 6.23 10.08 -19.59
N GLU A 32 6.78 11.21 -20.07
CA GLU A 32 7.61 11.26 -21.28
C GLU A 32 8.89 10.41 -21.18
N PHE A 33 9.40 10.16 -19.96
CA PHE A 33 10.58 9.32 -19.76
C PHE A 33 10.26 7.83 -19.84
N TYR A 34 9.02 7.41 -20.02
CA TYR A 34 8.62 6.00 -19.88
C TYR A 34 7.91 5.40 -21.10
N GLU A 35 7.47 6.22 -22.05
CA GLU A 35 6.75 5.75 -23.24
C GLU A 35 7.58 4.81 -24.14
N ASP A 36 8.92 4.95 -24.17
CA ASP A 36 9.80 4.19 -25.08
C ASP A 36 10.75 3.19 -24.39
N ASN A 37 10.68 3.04 -23.06
CA ASN A 37 11.72 2.32 -22.29
C ASN A 37 11.44 0.84 -22.03
N GLY A 38 10.36 0.28 -22.57
CA GLY A 38 10.05 -1.16 -22.46
C GLY A 38 9.79 -1.65 -21.04
N ILE A 39 9.43 -0.74 -20.12
CA ILE A 39 9.24 -1.07 -18.71
C ILE A 39 7.90 -1.76 -18.43
N GLY A 40 6.92 -1.63 -19.33
CA GLY A 40 5.56 -2.15 -19.16
C GLY A 40 4.53 -1.23 -19.79
N GLU A 41 3.26 -1.51 -19.55
CA GLU A 41 2.14 -0.63 -19.88
C GLU A 41 2.06 0.49 -18.84
N VAL A 42 2.28 1.74 -19.25
CA VAL A 42 2.04 2.90 -18.37
C VAL A 42 0.52 3.12 -18.26
N THR A 43 0.02 3.18 -17.03
CA THR A 43 -1.40 3.29 -16.71
C THR A 43 -1.71 4.56 -15.92
N LYS A 44 -3.01 4.87 -15.79
CA LYS A 44 -3.57 6.07 -15.13
C LYS A 44 -4.64 5.71 -14.10
N LEU A 45 -4.51 4.54 -13.47
CA LEU A 45 -5.49 4.00 -12.53
C LEU A 45 -5.64 4.88 -11.29
N THR A 46 -4.59 5.62 -10.90
CA THR A 46 -4.67 6.54 -9.74
C THR A 46 -5.55 7.76 -10.00
N GLU A 47 -5.70 8.20 -11.26
CA GLU A 47 -6.42 9.44 -11.62
C GLU A 47 -7.87 9.46 -11.12
N ASN A 48 -8.55 8.32 -11.16
CA ASN A 48 -9.96 8.23 -10.79
C ASN A 48 -10.19 7.79 -9.34
N THR A 49 -9.13 7.58 -8.55
CA THR A 49 -9.22 6.90 -7.26
C THR A 49 -8.58 7.66 -6.09
N HIS A 50 -7.64 8.58 -6.35
CA HIS A 50 -6.90 9.27 -5.30
C HIS A 50 -6.82 10.78 -5.56
N GLY A 51 -6.99 11.59 -4.53
CA GLY A 51 -6.77 13.03 -4.50
C GLY A 51 -6.29 13.44 -3.12
N PHE A 52 -5.70 14.62 -2.97
CA PHE A 52 -5.29 15.11 -1.65
C PHE A 52 -6.53 15.42 -0.79
N PRO A 53 -6.45 15.29 0.55
CA PRO A 53 -7.61 15.47 1.42
C PRO A 53 -8.27 16.85 1.36
N ASP A 54 -7.54 17.87 0.91
CA ASP A 54 -7.98 19.26 0.78
C ASP A 54 -8.51 19.62 -0.61
N GLU A 55 -8.55 18.66 -1.55
CA GLU A 55 -9.08 18.85 -2.89
C GLU A 55 -10.58 18.56 -2.99
N ASP A 56 -11.22 19.13 -4.00
CA ASP A 56 -12.61 18.86 -4.32
C ASP A 56 -12.75 17.59 -5.20
N SER A 57 -13.97 17.33 -5.68
CA SER A 57 -14.27 16.16 -6.50
C SER A 57 -13.63 16.14 -7.89
N SER A 58 -12.95 17.22 -8.29
CA SER A 58 -12.22 17.37 -9.55
C SER A 58 -10.79 17.84 -9.28
N PRO A 59 -9.93 16.97 -8.71
CA PRO A 59 -8.59 17.36 -8.32
C PRO A 59 -7.75 17.72 -9.56
N ASP A 60 -6.99 18.82 -9.47
CA ASP A 60 -6.01 19.21 -10.48
C ASP A 60 -4.60 18.69 -10.14
N SER A 61 -4.42 18.08 -8.97
CA SER A 61 -3.13 17.59 -8.50
C SER A 61 -2.68 16.28 -9.17
N ASP A 62 -1.43 15.93 -8.88
CA ASP A 62 -0.85 14.67 -9.28
C ASP A 62 -1.42 13.51 -8.45
N HIS A 63 -2.39 12.81 -9.01
CA HIS A 63 -3.08 11.68 -8.38
C HIS A 63 -2.14 10.53 -7.97
N PHE A 64 -1.04 10.32 -8.69
CA PHE A 64 -0.04 9.31 -8.29
C PHE A 64 0.62 9.72 -6.97
N ARG A 65 0.89 11.01 -6.77
CA ARG A 65 1.45 11.52 -5.51
C ARG A 65 0.45 11.46 -4.37
N ALA A 66 -0.81 11.78 -4.64
CA ALA A 66 -1.88 11.63 -3.66
C ALA A 66 -1.97 10.17 -3.17
N TRP A 67 -1.88 9.20 -4.10
CA TRP A 67 -1.83 7.78 -3.77
C TRP A 67 -0.60 7.40 -2.93
N ILE A 68 0.60 7.83 -3.33
CA ILE A 68 1.82 7.56 -2.53
C ILE A 68 1.71 8.14 -1.11
N GLN A 69 1.17 9.36 -0.98
CA GLN A 69 0.95 9.98 0.33
C GLN A 69 -0.05 9.18 1.16
N GLU A 70 -1.16 8.70 0.59
CA GLU A 70 -2.14 7.85 1.26
C GLU A 70 -1.49 6.55 1.79
N ARG A 71 -0.66 5.89 0.97
CA ARG A 71 0.07 4.68 1.36
C ARG A 71 1.05 4.93 2.50
N LEU A 72 1.83 6.01 2.42
CA LEU A 72 2.80 6.37 3.46
C LEU A 72 2.11 6.75 4.77
N THR A 73 1.05 7.57 4.69
CA THR A 73 0.26 7.96 5.86
C THR A 73 -0.32 6.73 6.54
N THR A 74 -0.95 5.83 5.77
CA THR A 74 -1.50 4.57 6.29
C THR A 74 -0.42 3.70 6.94
N ALA A 75 0.76 3.59 6.33
CA ALA A 75 1.86 2.80 6.87
C ALA A 75 2.37 3.36 8.22
N PHE A 76 2.49 4.70 8.33
CA PHE A 76 2.85 5.35 9.58
C PHE A 76 1.76 5.18 10.64
N ASP A 77 0.49 5.39 10.29
CA ASP A 77 -0.64 5.20 11.20
C ASP A 77 -0.70 3.77 11.75
N VAL A 78 -0.43 2.77 10.91
CA VAL A 78 -0.35 1.37 11.32
C VAL A 78 0.84 1.13 12.25
N ALA A 79 2.01 1.69 11.95
CA ALA A 79 3.19 1.56 12.80
C ALA A 79 2.98 2.22 14.17
N ASP A 80 2.42 3.43 14.20
CA ASP A 80 2.12 4.17 15.43
C ASP A 80 1.02 3.46 16.24
N SER A 81 -0.01 2.96 15.58
CA SER A 81 -1.04 2.13 16.22
C SER A 81 -0.42 0.89 16.86
N ALA A 82 0.46 0.18 16.16
CA ALA A 82 1.15 -0.99 16.69
C ALA A 82 2.03 -0.64 17.89
N ASN A 83 2.77 0.47 17.83
CA ASN A 83 3.57 0.99 18.94
C ASN A 83 2.71 1.36 20.16
N ALA A 84 1.48 1.85 19.94
CA ALA A 84 0.49 2.12 20.97
C ALA A 84 -0.26 0.86 21.47
N GLY A 85 0.06 -0.33 20.95
CA GLY A 85 -0.59 -1.60 21.31
C GLY A 85 -1.94 -1.84 20.62
N ILE A 86 -2.31 -1.01 19.64
CA ILE A 86 -3.53 -1.15 18.84
C ILE A 86 -3.21 -2.00 17.61
N VAL A 87 -3.49 -3.30 17.67
CA VAL A 87 -3.30 -4.23 16.55
C VAL A 87 -4.66 -4.71 16.02
N ARG A 88 -4.79 -4.77 14.69
CA ARG A 88 -5.96 -5.35 14.01
C ARG A 88 -5.56 -6.70 13.41
N PRO A 89 -5.76 -7.82 14.13
CA PRO A 89 -5.44 -9.12 13.58
C PRO A 89 -6.30 -9.44 12.36
N THR A 90 -5.70 -10.14 11.39
CA THR A 90 -6.48 -10.89 10.42
C THR A 90 -6.99 -12.16 11.11
N PRO A 91 -8.32 -12.31 11.30
CA PRO A 91 -8.87 -13.47 11.96
C PRO A 91 -8.85 -14.67 11.01
N GLU A 92 -7.74 -15.40 11.01
CA GLU A 92 -7.61 -16.68 10.34
C GLU A 92 -6.91 -17.68 11.26
N GLU A 93 -7.46 -18.89 11.32
CA GLU A 93 -7.06 -19.94 12.26
C GLU A 93 -5.56 -20.27 12.20
N ASN A 94 -4.96 -20.14 11.01
CA ASN A 94 -3.57 -20.51 10.75
C ASN A 94 -2.61 -19.32 10.67
N THR A 95 -3.09 -18.06 10.65
CA THR A 95 -2.24 -16.91 10.34
C THR A 95 -1.68 -16.22 11.59
N CYS A 96 -2.41 -16.24 12.70
CA CYS A 96 -2.01 -15.60 13.95
C CYS A 96 -1.27 -16.52 14.95
N ARG A 97 -0.77 -17.69 14.53
CA ARG A 97 -0.19 -18.69 15.46
C ARG A 97 1.23 -18.36 15.96
N TRP A 98 2.01 -17.59 15.19
CA TRP A 98 3.46 -17.41 15.44
C TRP A 98 3.90 -15.99 15.76
N CYS A 99 2.97 -15.02 15.83
CA CYS A 99 3.34 -13.64 16.16
C CYS A 99 3.25 -13.35 17.66
N ASN A 100 4.17 -12.53 18.18
CA ASN A 100 4.19 -12.09 19.59
C ASN A 100 2.91 -11.35 20.02
N VAL A 101 2.11 -10.85 19.07
CA VAL A 101 0.85 -10.16 19.35
C VAL A 101 -0.37 -11.08 19.43
N LYS A 102 -0.20 -12.41 19.33
CA LYS A 102 -1.29 -13.40 19.34
C LYS A 102 -2.27 -13.25 20.51
N GLU A 103 -1.78 -12.80 21.66
CA GLU A 103 -2.57 -12.60 22.89
C GLU A 103 -3.46 -11.34 22.79
N ILE A 104 -3.02 -10.29 22.11
CA ILE A 104 -3.75 -9.02 21.94
C ILE A 104 -4.86 -9.16 20.88
N CYS A 105 -4.74 -10.16 20.00
CA CYS A 105 -5.69 -10.36 18.91
C CYS A 105 -7.09 -10.73 19.40
N GLY A 106 -7.27 -11.10 20.69
CA GLY A 106 -8.58 -11.45 21.26
C GLY A 106 -9.22 -12.71 20.65
N LEU A 107 -8.52 -13.36 19.72
CA LEU A 107 -8.97 -14.53 18.95
C LEU A 107 -8.59 -15.84 19.61
N ALA A 108 -7.95 -15.81 20.77
CA ALA A 108 -7.38 -17.00 21.35
C ALA A 108 -8.42 -18.07 21.75
N SER A 109 -9.67 -17.66 22.02
CA SER A 109 -10.81 -18.56 22.18
C SER A 109 -11.25 -19.24 20.87
N THR A 110 -10.91 -18.66 19.71
CA THR A 110 -11.30 -19.12 18.37
C THR A 110 -10.18 -19.89 17.66
N VAL A 111 -8.93 -19.43 17.77
CA VAL A 111 -7.79 -20.00 17.01
C VAL A 111 -6.81 -20.81 17.87
N GLY A 112 -6.96 -20.79 19.19
CA GLY A 112 -6.06 -21.44 20.14
C GLY A 112 -4.69 -20.74 20.25
N GLY A 113 -4.17 -20.60 21.47
CA GLY A 113 -2.87 -19.94 21.69
C GLY A 113 -2.50 -19.58 23.13
N ASP A 114 -3.48 -19.59 24.04
CA ASP A 114 -3.34 -19.17 25.45
C ASP A 114 -2.80 -20.25 26.40
N LYS A 115 -2.64 -21.49 25.92
CA LYS A 115 -2.07 -22.54 26.76
C LYS A 115 -0.56 -22.36 26.79
N SER A 116 -0.07 -21.74 27.85
CA SER A 116 1.30 -21.96 28.28
C SER A 116 1.47 -23.46 28.54
N TRP A 117 2.42 -24.08 27.83
CA TRP A 117 2.87 -25.41 28.21
C TRP A 117 3.57 -25.27 29.56
N SER A 118 2.94 -25.79 30.61
CA SER A 118 3.56 -26.13 31.89
C SER A 118 4.26 -27.49 31.80
#